data_AF-A0A6N2DWQ0-F1
#
_entry.id   AF-A0A6N2DWQ0-F1
#
_cell.length_a   1.000
_cell.length_b   1.000
_cell.length_c   1.000
_cell.angle_alpha   90.00
_cell.angle_beta   90.00
_cell.angle_gamma   90.00
#
_symmetry.space_group_name_H-M   'P 1'
#
loop_
_entity.id
_entity.type
_entity.pdbx_description
1 polymer ?
#
loop_
_entity_poly.entity_id
_entity_poly.type
_entity_poly.pdbx_seq_one_letter_code
_entity_poly.pdbx_strand_id
1 'polypeptide(L)'
;MFCNRCGTEARLGQKFCAECGGALEPAVEATQPIAVVDDTGGNDQLPDPPATAELPVTVDLPAPPDGGADDADGDDAAGDDGDPGSENDEDDEDDEDDDTSSTGPMPAPVGAPQLYDLALDEPDLLRDTPAAPVAGPSPSAGTSGATTTVVAGTATDQLPPATAPLLSDPADGTGALGGFRIGVVSGLGLVAGMTALFGMFTRVIAIRTDARTPAFDTGDWLVADLGTNLPGAMIVALVMLLAGVIGAGFRQRWAAGLAGGAGLAITGWVALTIGLSERPIESAVDAVSRPTTEAFTVTITRDVGYWVLLAAGVLGFLTFAVSLASAGRDRRRGLNPWIASLGAVAAVIAAAGPLIPQGTATLDDNWSPGSGGLGLPTWFVVGRLVQLGLLAYTGVIGFLLVRRYGLGLAIGGMTVSVWLALSTLLGLGDAPVGPGFANPGQRGSEIELHAVTIVGLIALVGLTVVAVIAAYDQAAREYR
;
A
#
# COMPACT_ATOMS: atom_id res chain seq x y z
N MET A 1 3.18 21.39 22.54
CA MET A 1 2.23 20.60 23.36
C MET A 1 2.78 19.18 23.44
N PHE A 2 2.48 18.35 24.44
CA PHE A 2 3.08 17.01 24.53
C PHE A 2 2.06 15.93 24.26
N CYS A 3 2.48 14.86 23.59
CA CYS A 3 1.61 13.72 23.39
C CYS A 3 1.42 12.94 24.69
N ASN A 4 0.17 12.78 25.09
CA ASN A 4 -0.32 11.86 26.11
C ASN A 4 0.13 10.37 25.97
N ARG A 5 0.69 9.97 24.82
CA ARG A 5 1.00 8.58 24.45
C ARG A 5 2.49 8.33 24.17
N CYS A 6 3.15 9.17 23.35
CA CYS A 6 4.59 9.07 23.05
C CYS A 6 5.47 9.93 23.99
N GLY A 7 4.91 10.88 24.73
CA GLY A 7 5.67 11.86 25.51
C GLY A 7 6.37 12.96 24.69
N THR A 8 6.56 12.74 23.39
CA THR A 8 7.21 13.67 22.44
C THR A 8 6.48 15.02 22.35
N GLU A 9 7.24 16.09 22.10
CA GLU A 9 6.66 17.39 21.77
C GLU A 9 5.94 17.35 20.42
N ALA A 10 4.62 17.51 20.47
CA ALA A 10 3.77 17.80 19.34
C ALA A 10 3.69 19.31 19.06
N ARG A 11 3.66 19.65 17.77
CA ARG A 11 3.54 21.01 17.26
C ARG A 11 2.09 21.48 17.29
N LEU A 12 1.87 22.78 17.47
CA LEU A 12 0.55 23.41 17.36
C LEU A 12 -0.13 23.03 16.04
N GLY A 13 -1.39 22.57 16.12
CA GLY A 13 -2.19 22.13 14.98
C GLY A 13 -2.11 20.62 14.67
N GLN A 14 -1.19 19.86 15.27
CA GLN A 14 -1.14 18.41 15.07
C GLN A 14 -2.34 17.70 15.71
N LYS A 15 -2.94 16.76 14.97
CA LYS A 15 -3.98 15.85 15.49
C LYS A 15 -3.41 14.55 16.08
N PHE A 16 -2.24 14.12 15.60
CA PHE A 16 -1.59 12.86 15.97
C PHE A 16 -0.09 13.08 16.25
N CYS A 17 0.48 12.33 17.20
CA CYS A 17 1.93 12.27 17.43
C CYS A 17 2.61 11.72 16.18
N ALA A 18 3.55 12.47 15.59
CA ALA A 18 4.29 12.04 14.41
C ALA A 18 5.20 10.82 14.65
N GLU A 19 5.42 10.43 15.91
CA GLU A 19 6.34 9.37 16.33
C GLU A 19 5.64 8.07 16.76
N CYS A 20 4.38 8.11 17.23
CA CYS A 20 3.59 6.91 17.55
C CYS A 20 2.18 6.85 16.91
N GLY A 21 1.76 7.86 16.16
CA GLY A 21 0.40 7.97 15.60
C GLY A 21 -0.72 8.27 16.59
N GLY A 22 -0.43 8.34 17.90
CA GLY A 22 -1.42 8.59 18.95
C GLY A 22 -2.14 9.94 18.83
N ALA A 23 -3.47 9.94 18.92
CA ALA A 23 -4.28 11.15 18.90
C ALA A 23 -3.97 12.06 20.11
N LEU A 24 -3.72 13.35 19.84
CA LEU A 24 -3.04 14.24 20.78
C LEU A 24 -3.94 14.80 21.89
N GLU A 25 -5.25 14.92 21.65
CA GLU A 25 -6.29 15.15 22.65
C GLU A 25 -7.65 14.68 22.07
N PRO A 26 -8.71 14.50 22.89
CA PRO A 26 -9.90 13.75 22.45
C PRO A 26 -10.70 14.51 21.38
N ALA A 27 -11.00 13.81 20.28
CA ALA A 27 -12.09 14.21 19.40
C ALA A 27 -13.38 14.25 20.23
N VAL A 28 -14.08 15.40 20.24
CA VAL A 28 -15.33 15.56 20.98
C VAL A 28 -16.33 14.53 20.46
N GLU A 29 -16.83 13.71 21.38
CA GLU A 29 -17.58 12.48 21.11
C GLU A 29 -18.80 12.73 20.21
N ALA A 30 -18.69 12.39 18.92
CA ALA A 30 -19.71 12.61 17.89
C ALA A 30 -20.93 11.66 18.01
N THR A 31 -21.13 11.07 19.19
CA THR A 31 -22.21 10.14 19.54
C THR A 31 -23.11 10.73 20.63
N GLN A 32 -23.59 11.96 20.43
CA GLN A 32 -24.88 12.32 21.03
C GLN A 32 -25.97 11.44 20.39
N PRO A 33 -26.75 10.67 21.18
CA PRO A 33 -27.83 9.88 20.63
C PRO A 33 -28.89 10.81 20.03
N ILE A 34 -29.33 10.52 18.80
CA ILE A 34 -30.47 11.20 18.20
C ILE A 34 -31.68 10.96 19.11
N ALA A 35 -32.19 12.03 19.71
CA ALA A 35 -33.40 11.98 20.50
C ALA A 35 -34.57 11.58 19.59
N VAL A 36 -35.08 10.37 19.76
CA VAL A 36 -36.32 9.93 19.12
C VAL A 36 -37.46 10.73 19.74
N VAL A 37 -37.92 11.76 19.04
CA VAL A 37 -39.14 12.49 19.39
C VAL A 37 -40.32 11.59 19.07
N ASP A 38 -40.96 11.06 20.11
CA ASP A 38 -42.11 10.17 20.02
C ASP A 38 -43.37 11.01 19.74
N ASP A 39 -43.56 11.36 18.47
CA ASP A 39 -44.51 12.41 18.05
C ASP A 39 -45.94 11.88 17.88
N THR A 40 -46.62 11.62 19.00
CA THR A 40 -48.02 11.16 19.02
C THR A 40 -49.04 12.26 18.72
N GLY A 41 -48.93 12.87 17.54
CA GLY A 41 -50.02 13.43 16.75
C GLY A 41 -50.48 14.86 17.08
N GLY A 42 -50.83 15.61 16.03
CA GLY A 42 -51.54 16.88 16.16
C GLY A 42 -51.33 17.89 15.02
N ASN A 43 -52.07 17.69 13.91
CA ASN A 43 -52.53 18.72 12.97
C ASN A 43 -51.61 19.86 12.43
N ASP A 44 -51.63 19.92 11.09
CA ASP A 44 -51.68 21.13 10.26
C ASP A 44 -50.41 21.98 9.96
N GLN A 45 -50.45 22.50 8.73
CA GLN A 45 -49.70 23.65 8.18
C GLN A 45 -48.24 23.44 7.73
N LEU A 46 -48.07 23.13 6.44
CA LEU A 46 -46.81 23.27 5.70
C LEU A 46 -46.38 24.76 5.63
N PRO A 47 -45.08 25.08 5.84
CA PRO A 47 -44.48 26.34 5.40
C PRO A 47 -44.11 26.32 3.91
N ASP A 48 -44.27 27.45 3.21
CA ASP A 48 -43.80 27.63 1.84
C ASP A 48 -42.25 27.68 1.75
N PRO A 49 -41.64 27.24 0.64
CA PRO A 49 -40.20 27.35 0.44
C PRO A 49 -39.76 28.80 0.19
N PRO A 50 -38.65 29.28 0.78
CA PRO A 50 -38.13 30.61 0.52
C PRO A 50 -37.62 30.76 -0.92
N ALA A 51 -37.80 31.95 -1.49
CA ALA A 51 -37.50 32.24 -2.89
C ALA A 51 -35.99 32.27 -3.19
N THR A 52 -35.64 31.90 -4.43
CA THR A 52 -34.28 32.03 -4.98
C THR A 52 -33.84 33.49 -5.04
N ALA A 53 -32.71 33.79 -4.40
CA ALA A 53 -31.98 35.06 -4.58
C ALA A 53 -30.77 34.85 -5.48
N GLU A 54 -30.58 35.71 -6.47
CA GLU A 54 -29.46 35.67 -7.41
C GLU A 54 -28.21 36.29 -6.78
N LEU A 55 -27.03 35.68 -6.97
CA LEU A 55 -25.75 36.22 -6.50
C LEU A 55 -25.06 37.03 -7.62
N PRO A 56 -24.76 38.33 -7.43
CA PRO A 56 -23.98 39.09 -8.38
C PRO A 56 -22.48 38.73 -8.30
N VAL A 57 -21.82 38.70 -9.46
CA VAL A 57 -20.38 38.45 -9.58
C VAL A 57 -19.63 39.76 -9.82
N THR A 58 -18.78 40.15 -8.87
CA THR A 58 -17.61 41.02 -9.10
C THR A 58 -16.62 40.89 -7.94
N VAL A 59 -15.35 40.60 -8.24
CA VAL A 59 -14.20 40.82 -7.35
C VAL A 59 -13.07 41.35 -8.23
N ASP A 60 -12.69 42.61 -8.03
CA ASP A 60 -11.51 43.18 -8.68
C ASP A 60 -10.23 42.64 -8.04
N LEU A 61 -9.27 42.25 -8.88
CA LEU A 61 -7.91 41.89 -8.49
C LEU A 61 -6.95 43.04 -8.87
N PRO A 62 -6.12 43.55 -7.94
CA PRO A 62 -5.11 44.53 -8.28
C PRO A 62 -4.03 43.89 -9.17
N ALA A 63 -3.57 44.63 -10.18
CA ALA A 63 -2.51 44.18 -11.07
C ALA A 63 -1.13 44.18 -10.38
N PRO A 64 -0.20 43.29 -10.77
CA PRO A 64 1.18 43.37 -10.33
C PRO A 64 1.88 44.61 -10.93
N PRO A 65 2.87 45.21 -10.24
CA PRO A 65 3.70 46.26 -10.81
C PRO A 65 4.77 45.68 -11.76
N ASP A 66 4.77 46.15 -13.01
CA ASP A 66 5.91 46.03 -13.93
C ASP A 66 6.93 47.15 -13.69
N GLY A 67 8.22 46.86 -13.90
CA GLY A 67 9.31 47.83 -13.88
C GLY A 67 10.29 47.64 -12.70
N GLY A 68 11.60 47.54 -12.93
CA GLY A 68 12.31 47.56 -14.20
C GLY A 68 13.74 47.02 -14.07
N ALA A 69 14.46 46.97 -15.19
CA ALA A 69 15.90 46.72 -15.18
C ALA A 69 16.65 48.06 -15.14
N ASP A 70 17.75 48.09 -14.40
CA ASP A 70 18.84 49.07 -14.54
C ASP A 70 20.17 48.32 -14.31
N ASP A 71 21.14 48.57 -15.19
CA ASP A 71 22.50 48.01 -15.12
C ASP A 71 23.41 48.89 -14.25
N ALA A 72 24.38 48.30 -13.53
CA ALA A 72 25.51 49.03 -12.96
C ALA A 72 26.72 48.12 -12.65
N ASP A 73 27.90 48.54 -13.09
CA ASP A 73 29.21 47.94 -12.77
C ASP A 73 29.81 48.47 -11.45
N GLY A 74 30.94 47.89 -11.01
CA GLY A 74 31.70 48.26 -9.80
C GLY A 74 32.06 47.00 -8.99
N ASP A 75 33.24 46.38 -9.08
CA ASP A 75 34.63 46.86 -8.88
C ASP A 75 34.94 47.39 -7.46
N ASP A 76 36.14 47.02 -6.98
CA ASP A 76 36.84 47.46 -5.76
C ASP A 76 36.19 47.10 -4.39
N ALA A 77 36.92 46.88 -3.29
CA ALA A 77 38.37 46.88 -3.03
C ALA A 77 38.77 45.81 -2.00
N ALA A 78 40.08 45.62 -1.79
CA ALA A 78 40.65 44.88 -0.66
C ALA A 78 41.11 45.80 0.48
N GLY A 79 41.14 45.25 1.69
CA GLY A 79 41.59 45.85 2.97
C GLY A 79 41.06 44.93 4.10
N ASP A 80 41.83 44.28 4.95
CA ASP A 80 43.06 44.67 5.70
C ASP A 80 42.77 45.60 6.90
N ASP A 81 43.66 45.58 7.89
CA ASP A 81 43.52 46.09 9.27
C ASP A 81 42.55 45.28 10.19
N GLY A 82 42.83 45.04 11.49
CA GLY A 82 44.08 45.36 12.21
C GLY A 82 44.05 45.25 13.75
N ASP A 83 43.84 44.05 14.31
CA ASP A 83 44.27 43.65 15.69
C ASP A 83 43.63 44.46 16.88
N PRO A 84 44.22 44.57 18.10
CA PRO A 84 43.85 43.75 19.27
C PRO A 84 43.16 44.47 20.45
N GLY A 85 42.63 43.67 21.40
CA GLY A 85 42.99 43.82 22.82
C GLY A 85 41.97 44.41 23.83
N SER A 86 41.40 43.53 24.66
CA SER A 86 40.98 43.74 26.06
C SER A 86 40.67 42.33 26.64
N GLU A 87 41.31 41.76 27.67
CA GLU A 87 41.74 42.28 28.98
C GLU A 87 40.57 42.83 29.84
N ASN A 88 40.67 42.63 31.16
CA ASN A 88 39.66 42.86 32.21
C ASN A 88 38.50 41.83 32.26
N ASP A 89 38.12 41.25 33.40
CA ASP A 89 38.68 41.29 34.78
C ASP A 89 38.50 39.94 35.51
N GLU A 90 39.21 39.77 36.64
CA GLU A 90 39.16 38.64 37.57
C GLU A 90 38.18 38.92 38.75
N ASP A 91 38.19 38.10 39.81
CA ASP A 91 37.41 38.21 41.08
C ASP A 91 35.86 38.03 40.93
N ASP A 92 35.00 37.71 41.92
CA ASP A 92 35.03 37.28 43.35
C ASP A 92 33.66 36.53 43.58
N GLU A 93 33.32 35.70 44.56
CA GLU A 93 33.89 35.20 45.83
C GLU A 93 33.78 33.63 45.88
N ASP A 94 34.05 32.96 47.02
CA ASP A 94 33.93 31.49 47.23
C ASP A 94 32.49 30.94 47.44
N ASP A 95 32.30 29.62 47.30
CA ASP A 95 31.24 28.86 48.01
C ASP A 95 31.67 27.36 48.20
N GLU A 96 32.22 27.03 49.37
CA GLU A 96 32.52 25.65 49.78
C GLU A 96 31.30 25.02 50.50
N ASP A 97 30.58 24.09 49.84
CA ASP A 97 29.57 23.26 50.51
C ASP A 97 29.92 21.76 50.41
N ASP A 98 30.38 21.20 51.54
CA ASP A 98 30.84 19.82 51.73
C ASP A 98 29.67 18.86 51.96
N ASP A 99 28.94 18.46 50.90
CA ASP A 99 27.86 17.48 51.03
C ASP A 99 28.31 16.03 50.75
N THR A 100 28.07 15.19 51.75
CA THR A 100 28.77 13.94 52.00
C THR A 100 28.41 12.79 51.06
N SER A 101 29.35 11.84 50.92
CA SER A 101 29.24 10.66 50.06
C SER A 101 28.13 9.68 50.47
N SER A 102 26.89 9.95 50.04
CA SER A 102 25.77 9.01 50.14
C SER A 102 25.76 8.02 48.96
N THR A 103 26.72 7.08 48.94
CA THR A 103 26.62 5.89 48.09
C THR A 103 25.57 4.93 48.64
N GLY A 104 24.30 5.30 48.51
CA GLY A 104 23.19 4.38 48.69
C GLY A 104 23.36 3.15 47.78
N PRO A 105 22.85 1.97 48.17
CA PRO A 105 22.97 0.78 47.34
C PRO A 105 22.29 1.05 45.98
N MET A 106 23.07 0.99 44.90
CA MET A 106 22.49 0.99 43.55
C MET A 106 21.42 -0.12 43.52
N PRO A 107 20.21 0.15 43.00
CA PRO A 107 19.20 -0.90 42.88
C PRO A 107 19.79 -2.05 42.07
N ALA A 108 19.64 -3.27 42.56
CA ALA A 108 20.11 -4.46 41.87
C ALA A 108 19.56 -4.46 40.43
N PRO A 109 20.34 -4.87 39.42
CA PRO A 109 19.97 -4.71 38.03
C PRO A 109 18.60 -5.34 37.76
N VAL A 110 17.63 -4.47 37.51
CA VAL A 110 16.28 -4.83 37.11
C VAL A 110 16.42 -5.67 35.84
N GLY A 111 15.75 -6.83 35.81
CA GLY A 111 15.90 -7.78 34.71
C GLY A 111 15.65 -7.10 33.36
N ALA A 112 16.56 -7.28 32.41
CA ALA A 112 16.42 -6.67 31.09
C ALA A 112 15.04 -7.05 30.49
N PRO A 113 14.29 -6.09 29.91
CA PRO A 113 12.98 -6.36 29.35
C PRO A 113 13.09 -7.42 28.24
N GLN A 114 12.10 -8.30 28.15
CA GLN A 114 12.14 -9.47 27.27
C GLN A 114 11.14 -9.34 26.14
N LEU A 115 11.62 -9.57 24.92
CA LEU A 115 10.81 -9.66 23.71
C LEU A 115 10.60 -11.14 23.35
N TYR A 116 9.34 -11.53 23.13
CA TYR A 116 8.95 -12.82 22.58
C TYR A 116 8.15 -12.59 21.28
N ASP A 117 8.77 -12.83 20.13
CA ASP A 117 8.06 -12.95 18.84
C ASP A 117 7.73 -14.43 18.60
N LEU A 118 6.47 -14.79 18.88
CA LEU A 118 5.96 -16.17 18.75
C LEU A 118 5.86 -16.65 17.29
N ALA A 119 6.19 -15.81 16.30
CA ALA A 119 6.37 -16.22 14.90
C ALA A 119 7.83 -16.54 14.52
N LEU A 120 8.78 -16.28 15.43
CA LEU A 120 10.21 -16.64 15.28
C LEU A 120 10.61 -17.74 16.29
N ASP A 121 10.16 -17.62 17.54
CA ASP A 121 10.28 -18.66 18.56
C ASP A 121 9.15 -19.69 18.44
N GLU A 122 9.17 -20.49 17.36
CA GLU A 122 8.44 -21.76 17.36
C GLU A 122 9.18 -22.71 18.31
N PRO A 123 8.58 -23.14 19.45
CA PRO A 123 9.26 -24.04 20.37
C PRO A 123 9.54 -25.38 19.67
N ASP A 124 10.72 -25.94 19.95
CA ASP A 124 11.33 -27.06 19.21
C ASP A 124 10.68 -28.44 19.51
N LEU A 125 9.35 -28.49 19.43
CA LEU A 125 8.46 -29.57 19.88
C LEU A 125 8.59 -30.89 19.08
N LEU A 126 9.45 -30.91 18.05
CA LEU A 126 9.82 -32.12 17.32
C LEU A 126 11.13 -32.76 17.83
N ARG A 127 11.93 -32.03 18.63
CA ARG A 127 13.30 -32.43 19.03
C ARG A 127 13.36 -33.44 20.16
N ASP A 128 12.28 -33.56 20.94
CA ASP A 128 12.09 -34.61 21.97
C ASP A 128 11.60 -35.96 21.38
N THR A 129 11.62 -36.13 20.06
CA THR A 129 11.40 -37.46 19.45
C THR A 129 12.59 -38.37 19.77
N PRO A 130 12.44 -39.44 20.59
CA PRO A 130 13.57 -40.28 20.98
C PRO A 130 14.17 -40.98 19.76
N ALA A 131 15.49 -40.86 19.60
CA ALA A 131 16.20 -41.30 18.40
C ALA A 131 16.00 -42.80 18.11
N ALA A 132 15.37 -43.11 16.97
CA ALA A 132 15.26 -44.47 16.48
C ALA A 132 16.65 -45.05 16.15
N PRO A 133 16.93 -46.33 16.47
CA PRO A 133 18.26 -46.89 16.33
C PRO A 133 18.68 -47.04 14.87
N VAL A 134 19.92 -46.65 14.58
CA VAL A 134 20.52 -46.71 13.23
C VAL A 134 20.71 -48.17 12.79
N ALA A 135 20.03 -48.56 11.71
CA ALA A 135 20.30 -49.80 10.98
C ALA A 135 21.30 -49.55 9.83
N GLY A 136 22.22 -50.49 9.61
CA GLY A 136 23.38 -50.34 8.71
C GLY A 136 23.10 -50.57 7.21
N PRO A 137 24.11 -50.30 6.34
CA PRO A 137 23.94 -50.19 4.88
C PRO A 137 24.26 -51.47 4.09
N SER A 138 23.55 -51.69 2.96
CA SER A 138 23.90 -52.57 1.82
C SER A 138 22.83 -52.47 0.70
N PRO A 139 23.07 -52.89 -0.56
CA PRO A 139 23.99 -52.20 -1.48
C PRO A 139 23.37 -51.96 -2.88
N SER A 140 24.19 -51.51 -3.83
CA SER A 140 23.81 -51.08 -5.19
C SER A 140 23.58 -52.20 -6.22
N ALA A 141 22.66 -51.97 -7.16
CA ALA A 141 22.75 -52.35 -8.59
C ALA A 141 21.57 -51.75 -9.38
N GLY A 142 21.76 -51.34 -10.66
CA GLY A 142 20.63 -50.83 -11.48
C GLY A 142 20.94 -50.08 -12.79
N THR A 143 22.14 -50.16 -13.35
CA THR A 143 22.46 -49.44 -14.60
C THR A 143 21.88 -50.15 -15.83
N SER A 144 20.92 -49.52 -16.51
CA SER A 144 20.47 -49.87 -17.86
C SER A 144 20.71 -48.71 -18.81
N GLY A 145 21.67 -48.86 -19.72
CA GLY A 145 21.91 -47.90 -20.79
C GLY A 145 21.05 -48.19 -22.03
N ALA A 146 20.63 -47.14 -22.74
CA ALA A 146 20.03 -47.24 -24.06
C ALA A 146 20.89 -46.45 -25.05
N THR A 147 21.43 -47.14 -26.06
CA THR A 147 22.25 -46.54 -27.11
C THR A 147 21.35 -45.98 -28.20
N THR A 148 21.56 -44.72 -28.61
CA THR A 148 20.87 -44.13 -29.78
C THR A 148 21.88 -43.79 -30.86
N THR A 149 21.75 -44.45 -32.01
CA THR A 149 22.68 -44.35 -33.14
C THR A 149 22.52 -43.03 -33.89
N VAL A 150 23.63 -42.36 -34.22
CA VAL A 150 23.62 -41.23 -35.16
C VAL A 150 23.56 -41.76 -36.59
N VAL A 151 22.50 -41.41 -37.33
CA VAL A 151 22.39 -41.64 -38.77
C VAL A 151 21.99 -40.34 -39.44
N ALA A 152 22.86 -39.81 -40.31
CA ALA A 152 22.52 -38.69 -41.17
C ALA A 152 21.91 -39.23 -42.48
N GLY A 153 20.74 -38.70 -42.87
CA GLY A 153 20.05 -39.10 -44.09
C GLY A 153 18.99 -38.07 -44.50
N THR A 154 19.14 -37.49 -45.69
CA THR A 154 18.23 -36.49 -46.24
C THR A 154 17.10 -37.13 -47.06
N ALA A 155 15.85 -36.91 -46.67
CA ALA A 155 14.69 -37.00 -47.54
C ALA A 155 13.52 -36.17 -46.99
N THR A 156 12.65 -35.68 -47.87
CA THR A 156 11.42 -34.95 -47.51
C THR A 156 10.28 -35.92 -47.23
N ASP A 157 9.56 -35.75 -46.11
CA ASP A 157 8.14 -36.10 -46.06
C ASP A 157 7.38 -35.20 -45.06
N GLN A 158 6.08 -35.05 -45.26
CA GLN A 158 5.26 -33.96 -44.71
C GLN A 158 4.40 -34.41 -43.53
N LEU A 159 5.01 -34.51 -42.34
CA LEU A 159 4.28 -34.85 -41.11
C LEU A 159 3.28 -33.73 -40.72
N PRO A 160 2.01 -34.04 -40.42
CA PRO A 160 1.07 -33.05 -39.90
C PRO A 160 1.48 -32.58 -38.49
N PRO A 161 1.19 -31.32 -38.11
CA PRO A 161 1.55 -30.81 -36.79
C PRO A 161 0.82 -31.60 -35.70
N ALA A 162 1.57 -32.04 -34.68
CA ALA A 162 1.03 -32.74 -33.53
C ALA A 162 0.21 -31.78 -32.65
N THR A 163 -1.09 -31.68 -32.93
CA THR A 163 -2.03 -30.89 -32.14
C THR A 163 -2.21 -31.51 -30.75
N ALA A 164 -1.39 -31.08 -29.79
CA ALA A 164 -1.66 -31.33 -28.38
C ALA A 164 -3.06 -30.79 -28.03
N PRO A 165 -3.85 -31.47 -27.17
CA PRO A 165 -5.23 -31.10 -26.85
C PRO A 165 -5.29 -29.88 -25.94
N LEU A 166 -4.92 -28.72 -26.49
CA LEU A 166 -4.99 -27.41 -25.86
C LEU A 166 -6.46 -27.03 -25.68
N LEU A 167 -6.94 -27.13 -24.43
CA LEU A 167 -8.29 -26.87 -23.90
C LEU A 167 -9.28 -26.19 -24.88
N SER A 168 -9.82 -26.97 -25.80
CA SER A 168 -10.54 -26.47 -26.98
C SER A 168 -12.03 -26.26 -26.71
N ASP A 169 -12.36 -25.10 -26.14
CA ASP A 169 -13.74 -24.65 -25.94
C ASP A 169 -14.27 -24.00 -27.25
N PRO A 170 -15.32 -24.54 -27.90
CA PRO A 170 -15.82 -24.02 -29.17
C PRO A 170 -16.33 -22.58 -29.03
N ALA A 171 -15.81 -21.72 -29.90
CA ALA A 171 -15.91 -20.27 -29.81
C ALA A 171 -16.81 -19.66 -30.89
N ASP A 172 -17.98 -20.25 -31.12
CA ASP A 172 -19.05 -19.61 -31.89
C ASP A 172 -19.65 -18.45 -31.09
N GLY A 173 -19.80 -17.29 -31.76
CA GLY A 173 -20.20 -16.04 -31.13
C GLY A 173 -21.31 -15.32 -31.87
N THR A 174 -22.56 -15.55 -31.46
CA THR A 174 -23.74 -14.83 -31.96
C THR A 174 -24.76 -14.54 -30.85
N GLY A 175 -25.08 -13.26 -30.67
CA GLY A 175 -26.39 -12.75 -30.20
C GLY A 175 -26.80 -12.96 -28.73
N ALA A 176 -26.73 -14.17 -28.20
CA ALA A 176 -27.28 -14.51 -26.89
C ALA A 176 -26.24 -14.46 -25.76
N LEU A 177 -26.69 -14.14 -24.55
CA LEU A 177 -25.95 -14.47 -23.32
C LEU A 177 -25.92 -15.99 -23.18
N GLY A 178 -24.85 -16.62 -23.67
CA GLY A 178 -24.62 -18.05 -23.48
C GLY A 178 -24.63 -18.40 -21.99
N GLY A 179 -25.23 -19.56 -21.66
CA GLY A 179 -25.42 -19.98 -20.27
C GLY A 179 -24.14 -19.89 -19.45
N PHE A 180 -24.22 -19.22 -18.30
CA PHE A 180 -23.11 -18.88 -17.43
C PHE A 180 -22.25 -20.10 -17.08
N ARG A 181 -20.92 -20.00 -17.28
CA ARG A 181 -19.98 -21.09 -16.98
C ARG A 181 -18.95 -20.65 -15.95
N ILE A 182 -18.80 -21.41 -14.86
CA ILE A 182 -17.73 -21.20 -13.89
C ILE A 182 -16.42 -21.71 -14.52
N GLY A 183 -15.61 -20.78 -15.03
CA GLY A 183 -14.23 -21.07 -15.47
C GLY A 183 -13.24 -21.00 -14.31
N VAL A 184 -12.00 -21.45 -14.53
CA VAL A 184 -10.94 -21.45 -13.50
C VAL A 184 -10.69 -20.05 -12.93
N VAL A 185 -10.65 -19.01 -13.79
CA VAL A 185 -10.54 -17.59 -13.37
C VAL A 185 -11.72 -17.18 -12.47
N SER A 186 -12.93 -17.62 -12.78
CA SER A 186 -14.13 -17.28 -12.00
C SER A 186 -14.13 -17.95 -10.63
N GLY A 187 -13.75 -19.24 -10.56
CA GLY A 187 -13.64 -19.97 -9.29
C GLY A 187 -12.50 -19.44 -8.42
N LEU A 188 -11.31 -19.27 -8.98
CA LEU A 188 -10.12 -18.81 -8.26
C LEU A 188 -10.27 -17.36 -7.79
N GLY A 189 -10.85 -16.47 -8.61
CA GLY A 189 -11.15 -15.10 -8.22
C GLY A 189 -12.22 -15.01 -7.13
N LEU A 190 -13.23 -15.89 -7.14
CA LEU A 190 -14.22 -15.94 -6.05
C LEU A 190 -13.58 -16.39 -4.73
N VAL A 191 -12.70 -17.40 -4.76
CA VAL A 191 -11.96 -17.83 -3.57
C VAL A 191 -11.02 -16.71 -3.08
N ALA A 192 -10.24 -16.09 -3.97
CA ALA A 192 -9.37 -14.96 -3.64
C ALA A 192 -10.14 -13.81 -2.97
N GLY A 193 -11.30 -13.45 -3.51
CA GLY A 193 -12.15 -12.41 -2.96
C GLY A 193 -12.74 -12.76 -1.59
N MET A 194 -13.18 -14.01 -1.39
CA MET A 194 -13.66 -14.47 -0.08
C MET A 194 -12.54 -14.52 0.97
N THR A 195 -11.33 -14.98 0.61
CA THR A 195 -10.17 -14.99 1.51
C THR A 195 -9.77 -13.57 1.89
N ALA A 196 -9.73 -12.63 0.94
CA ALA A 196 -9.42 -11.24 1.21
C ALA A 196 -10.46 -10.56 2.12
N LEU A 197 -11.74 -10.82 1.87
CA LEU A 197 -12.84 -10.31 2.70
C LEU A 197 -12.79 -10.86 4.13
N PHE A 198 -12.43 -12.13 4.31
CA PHE A 198 -12.23 -12.71 5.65
C PHE A 198 -11.02 -12.06 6.36
N GLY A 199 -9.89 -11.96 5.66
CA GLY A 199 -8.65 -11.35 6.17
C GLY A 199 -8.81 -9.90 6.64
N MET A 200 -9.71 -9.16 5.98
CA MET A 200 -10.03 -7.76 6.30
C MET A 200 -10.74 -7.57 7.66
N PHE A 201 -11.47 -8.58 8.16
CA PHE A 201 -12.21 -8.50 9.44
C PHE A 201 -11.58 -9.33 10.58
N THR A 202 -10.61 -10.18 10.28
CA THR A 202 -9.79 -10.87 11.28
C THR A 202 -8.68 -10.00 11.83
N ARG A 203 -8.29 -10.21 13.09
CA ARG A 203 -7.08 -9.62 13.68
C ARG A 203 -5.84 -10.00 12.88
N VAL A 204 -5.00 -9.02 12.60
CA VAL A 204 -3.74 -9.17 11.85
C VAL A 204 -2.60 -9.42 12.83
N ILE A 205 -2.50 -8.60 13.87
CA ILE A 205 -1.49 -8.70 14.92
C ILE A 205 -2.16 -8.53 16.28
N ALA A 206 -1.63 -9.17 17.32
CA ALA A 206 -1.82 -8.71 18.69
C ALA A 206 -0.47 -8.40 19.35
N ILE A 207 -0.42 -7.30 20.10
CA ILE A 207 0.76 -6.88 20.88
C ILE A 207 0.33 -6.76 22.33
N ARG A 208 0.97 -7.54 23.21
CA ARG A 208 0.66 -7.62 24.64
C ARG A 208 1.92 -7.34 25.46
N THR A 209 1.76 -6.74 26.63
CA THR A 209 2.86 -6.42 27.55
C THR A 209 2.36 -6.40 28.99
N ASP A 210 3.28 -6.73 29.91
CA ASP A 210 3.04 -6.65 31.36
C ASP A 210 3.46 -5.29 31.94
N ALA A 211 3.99 -4.37 31.12
CA ALA A 211 4.40 -3.02 31.55
C ALA A 211 3.21 -2.20 32.09
N ARG A 212 3.40 -1.50 33.21
CA ARG A 212 2.33 -0.70 33.84
C ARG A 212 1.94 0.53 33.03
N THR A 213 2.91 1.10 32.33
CA THR A 213 2.76 2.27 31.44
C THR A 213 3.55 2.01 30.16
N PRO A 214 2.98 1.30 29.17
CA PRO A 214 3.67 0.97 27.94
C PRO A 214 3.93 2.24 27.12
N ALA A 215 5.17 2.41 26.65
CA ALA A 215 5.59 3.53 25.80
C ALA A 215 5.20 3.35 24.32
N PHE A 216 4.36 2.36 24.00
CA PHE A 216 4.01 1.92 22.66
C PHE A 216 2.59 1.34 22.63
N ASP A 217 2.08 1.12 21.43
CA ASP A 217 0.69 0.74 21.19
C ASP A 217 0.43 -0.75 21.43
N THR A 218 -0.30 -1.06 22.51
CA THR A 218 -0.73 -2.41 22.87
C THR A 218 -2.17 -2.67 22.47
N GLY A 219 -2.48 -3.87 21.97
CA GLY A 219 -3.86 -4.25 21.63
C GLY A 219 -3.97 -5.34 20.58
N ASP A 220 -5.19 -5.47 20.06
CA ASP A 220 -5.53 -6.28 18.89
C ASP A 220 -5.67 -5.34 17.69
N TRP A 221 -4.96 -5.61 16.59
CA TRP A 221 -4.93 -4.77 15.39
C TRP A 221 -5.73 -5.39 14.24
N LEU A 222 -6.68 -4.64 13.69
CA LEU A 222 -7.41 -4.93 12.46
C LEU A 222 -6.82 -4.13 11.28
N VAL A 223 -7.23 -4.50 10.06
CA VAL A 223 -6.81 -3.80 8.83
C VAL A 223 -7.23 -2.32 8.80
N ALA A 224 -8.32 -1.96 9.50
CA ALA A 224 -8.76 -0.56 9.62
C ALA A 224 -7.81 0.30 10.47
N ASP A 225 -7.20 -0.28 11.49
CA ASP A 225 -6.32 0.42 12.44
C ASP A 225 -4.93 0.71 11.81
N LEU A 226 -4.56 -0.07 10.80
CA LEU A 226 -3.36 0.17 9.96
C LEU A 226 -3.57 1.29 8.91
N GLY A 227 -4.80 1.77 8.74
CA GLY A 227 -5.15 2.84 7.80
C GLY A 227 -6.64 2.83 7.46
N THR A 228 -7.34 3.92 7.80
CA THR A 228 -8.82 3.98 7.81
C THR A 228 -9.46 3.78 6.44
N ASN A 229 -8.73 4.05 5.36
CA ASN A 229 -9.17 3.87 3.98
C ASN A 229 -8.82 2.49 3.36
N LEU A 230 -7.97 1.68 4.00
CA LEU A 230 -7.57 0.35 3.52
C LEU A 230 -8.76 -0.61 3.35
N PRO A 231 -9.75 -0.68 4.29
CA PRO A 231 -11.01 -1.42 4.08
C PRO A 231 -11.75 -1.01 2.79
N GLY A 232 -11.84 0.29 2.50
CA GLY A 232 -12.50 0.80 1.30
C GLY A 232 -11.77 0.39 0.02
N ALA A 233 -10.43 0.43 0.03
CA ALA A 233 -9.61 0.03 -1.12
C ALA A 233 -9.83 -1.45 -1.47
N MET A 234 -9.93 -2.31 -0.46
CA MET A 234 -10.22 -3.73 -0.62
C MET A 234 -11.63 -3.95 -1.19
N ILE A 235 -12.64 -3.24 -0.68
CA ILE A 235 -14.02 -3.33 -1.19
C ILE A 235 -14.09 -2.94 -2.67
N VAL A 236 -13.43 -1.85 -3.09
CA VAL A 236 -13.37 -1.45 -4.50
C VAL A 236 -12.69 -2.53 -5.36
N ALA A 237 -11.60 -3.13 -4.87
CA ALA A 237 -10.93 -4.22 -5.56
C ALA A 237 -11.82 -5.48 -5.68
N LEU A 238 -12.61 -5.81 -4.64
CA LEU A 238 -13.59 -6.91 -4.67
C LEU A 238 -14.69 -6.66 -5.70
N VAL A 239 -15.23 -5.45 -5.79
CA VAL A 239 -16.26 -5.09 -6.79
C VAL A 239 -15.72 -5.29 -8.21
N MET A 240 -14.48 -4.89 -8.47
CA MET A 240 -13.83 -5.03 -9.78
C MET A 240 -13.47 -6.50 -10.10
N LEU A 241 -13.00 -7.25 -9.10
CA LEU A 241 -12.77 -8.69 -9.20
C LEU A 241 -14.07 -9.41 -9.52
N LEU A 242 -15.15 -9.11 -8.81
CA LEU A 242 -16.48 -9.71 -9.01
C LEU A 242 -17.05 -9.38 -10.39
N ALA A 243 -16.94 -8.12 -10.85
CA ALA A 243 -17.32 -7.73 -12.20
C ALA A 243 -16.52 -8.50 -13.27
N GLY A 244 -15.22 -8.73 -13.05
CA GLY A 244 -14.37 -9.55 -13.90
C GLY A 244 -14.75 -11.04 -13.87
N VAL A 245 -15.01 -11.60 -12.70
CA VAL A 245 -15.42 -12.99 -12.47
C VAL A 245 -16.78 -13.30 -13.14
N ILE A 246 -17.76 -12.41 -12.99
CA ILE A 246 -19.09 -12.50 -13.61
C ILE A 246 -18.97 -12.35 -15.13
N GLY A 247 -18.28 -11.30 -15.61
CA GLY A 247 -18.09 -11.09 -17.04
C GLY A 247 -17.35 -12.25 -17.71
N ALA A 248 -16.36 -12.85 -17.04
CA ALA A 248 -15.64 -14.02 -17.54
C ALA A 248 -16.57 -15.25 -17.64
N GLY A 249 -17.51 -15.42 -16.71
CA GLY A 249 -18.53 -16.47 -16.78
C GLY A 249 -19.53 -16.30 -17.94
N PHE A 250 -19.75 -15.06 -18.38
CA PHE A 250 -20.43 -14.70 -19.64
C PHE A 250 -19.49 -14.59 -20.85
N ARG A 251 -18.26 -15.13 -20.76
CA ARG A 251 -17.23 -15.15 -21.82
C ARG A 251 -16.82 -13.76 -22.37
N GLN A 252 -17.00 -12.69 -21.60
CA GLN A 252 -16.63 -11.34 -22.00
C GLN A 252 -15.12 -11.16 -22.10
N ARG A 253 -14.63 -10.70 -23.27
CA ARG A 253 -13.19 -10.69 -23.61
C ARG A 253 -12.33 -9.76 -22.74
N TRP A 254 -12.93 -8.72 -22.16
CA TRP A 254 -12.28 -7.80 -21.22
C TRP A 254 -12.24 -8.32 -19.79
N ALA A 255 -13.17 -9.19 -19.41
CA ALA A 255 -13.47 -9.50 -18.02
C ALA A 255 -12.43 -10.40 -17.34
N ALA A 256 -11.80 -11.32 -18.09
CA ALA A 256 -10.62 -12.04 -17.59
C ALA A 256 -9.44 -11.09 -17.33
N GLY A 257 -9.32 -10.02 -18.12
CA GLY A 257 -8.37 -8.94 -17.86
C GLY A 257 -8.70 -8.19 -16.57
N LEU A 258 -9.97 -7.78 -16.39
CA LEU A 258 -10.43 -7.09 -15.18
C LEU A 258 -10.23 -7.94 -13.92
N ALA A 259 -10.57 -9.24 -13.95
CA ALA A 259 -10.35 -10.16 -12.84
C ALA A 259 -8.86 -10.31 -12.50
N GLY A 260 -7.97 -10.42 -13.49
CA GLY A 260 -6.52 -10.47 -13.27
C GLY A 260 -5.95 -9.15 -12.74
N GLY A 261 -6.43 -8.01 -13.26
CA GLY A 261 -6.03 -6.69 -12.79
C GLY A 261 -6.42 -6.47 -11.34
N ALA A 262 -7.68 -6.76 -11.00
CA ALA A 262 -8.16 -6.70 -9.63
C ALA A 262 -7.42 -7.69 -8.71
N GLY A 263 -7.08 -8.89 -9.19
CA GLY A 263 -6.22 -9.85 -8.47
C GLY A 263 -4.84 -9.27 -8.12
N LEU A 264 -4.18 -8.56 -9.05
CA LEU A 264 -2.93 -7.86 -8.77
C LEU A 264 -3.10 -6.62 -7.88
N ALA A 265 -4.20 -5.88 -8.01
CA ALA A 265 -4.53 -4.79 -7.09
C ALA A 265 -4.69 -5.29 -5.65
N ILE A 266 -5.36 -6.43 -5.44
CA ILE A 266 -5.47 -7.12 -4.14
C ILE A 266 -4.10 -7.61 -3.67
N THR A 267 -3.27 -8.14 -4.56
CA THR A 267 -1.89 -8.57 -4.22
C THR A 267 -1.05 -7.38 -3.72
N GLY A 268 -1.12 -6.23 -4.40
CA GLY A 268 -0.43 -5.00 -3.99
C GLY A 268 -1.01 -4.38 -2.72
N TRP A 269 -2.33 -4.48 -2.51
CA TRP A 269 -2.98 -4.07 -1.27
C TRP A 269 -2.53 -4.93 -0.09
N VAL A 270 -2.53 -6.26 -0.22
CA VAL A 270 -2.00 -7.20 0.79
C VAL A 270 -0.53 -6.93 1.10
N ALA A 271 0.29 -6.66 0.08
CA ALA A 271 1.69 -6.33 0.28
C ALA A 271 1.85 -5.03 1.11
N LEU A 272 1.04 -4.00 0.83
CA LEU A 272 1.02 -2.77 1.62
C LEU A 272 0.50 -2.99 3.05
N THR A 273 -0.60 -3.74 3.25
CA THR A 273 -1.17 -3.95 4.60
C THR A 273 -0.24 -4.76 5.49
N ILE A 274 0.39 -5.82 4.97
CA ILE A 274 1.45 -6.57 5.67
C ILE A 274 2.62 -5.63 5.99
N GLY A 275 3.08 -4.83 5.03
CA GLY A 275 4.17 -3.87 5.24
C GLY A 275 3.85 -2.82 6.32
N LEU A 276 2.62 -2.30 6.38
CA LEU A 276 2.18 -1.38 7.43
C LEU A 276 2.07 -2.06 8.80
N SER A 277 1.68 -3.34 8.83
CA SER A 277 1.49 -4.11 10.07
C SER A 277 2.79 -4.30 10.87
N GLU A 278 3.95 -4.26 10.22
CA GLU A 278 5.26 -4.37 10.89
C GLU A 278 5.66 -3.06 11.63
N ARG A 279 4.97 -1.93 11.46
CA ARG A 279 5.26 -0.69 12.19
C ARG A 279 4.99 -0.74 13.71
N PRO A 280 3.79 -1.16 14.18
CA PRO A 280 3.57 -1.34 15.61
C PRO A 280 4.42 -2.48 16.21
N ILE A 281 4.90 -3.43 15.38
CA ILE A 281 5.91 -4.41 15.80
C ILE A 281 7.24 -3.69 16.08
N GLU A 282 7.79 -2.94 15.12
CA GLU A 282 9.10 -2.30 15.29
C GLU A 282 9.12 -1.25 16.41
N SER A 283 8.02 -0.50 16.64
CA SER A 283 7.94 0.42 17.78
C SER A 283 7.89 -0.30 19.14
N ALA A 284 7.32 -1.50 19.22
CA ALA A 284 7.37 -2.34 20.41
C ALA A 284 8.77 -2.95 20.64
N VAL A 285 9.48 -3.32 19.55
CA VAL A 285 10.86 -3.83 19.60
C VAL A 285 11.86 -2.75 20.03
N ASP A 286 11.73 -1.53 19.50
CA ASP A 286 12.56 -0.40 19.93
C ASP A 286 12.28 -0.01 21.39
N ALA A 287 11.02 -0.06 21.83
CA ALA A 287 10.66 0.19 23.23
C ALA A 287 11.28 -0.82 24.23
N VAL A 288 11.50 -2.08 23.82
CA VAL A 288 12.28 -3.08 24.60
C VAL A 288 13.79 -2.80 24.52
N SER A 289 14.27 -2.23 23.41
CA SER A 289 15.69 -1.96 23.18
C SER A 289 16.21 -0.71 23.92
N ARG A 290 15.32 0.19 24.35
CA ARG A 290 15.64 1.37 25.16
C ARG A 290 15.89 0.97 26.63
N PRO A 291 16.84 1.61 27.34
CA PRO A 291 17.10 1.31 28.75
C PRO A 291 15.93 1.76 29.65
N THR A 292 15.28 0.81 30.33
CA THR A 292 14.13 1.07 31.23
C THR A 292 14.45 0.81 32.70
N THR A 293 13.64 1.40 33.58
CA THR A 293 13.71 1.20 35.06
C THR A 293 12.74 0.12 35.56
N GLU A 294 11.83 -0.38 34.71
CA GLU A 294 10.93 -1.50 34.98
C GLU A 294 11.27 -2.67 34.04
N ALA A 295 11.23 -3.90 34.57
CA ALA A 295 11.32 -5.14 33.80
C ALA A 295 9.92 -5.50 33.29
N PHE A 296 9.76 -5.66 31.98
CA PHE A 296 8.50 -6.07 31.37
C PHE A 296 8.74 -7.08 30.24
N THR A 297 7.71 -7.89 29.99
CA THR A 297 7.65 -8.81 28.85
C THR A 297 6.84 -8.16 27.73
N VAL A 298 7.27 -8.28 26.48
CA VAL A 298 6.47 -7.95 25.29
C VAL A 298 6.27 -9.20 24.46
N THR A 299 5.01 -9.52 24.20
CA THR A 299 4.58 -10.68 23.42
C THR A 299 3.92 -10.20 22.14
N ILE A 300 4.53 -10.53 21.00
CA ILE A 300 4.05 -10.18 19.66
C ILE A 300 3.52 -11.43 18.97
N THR A 301 2.32 -11.37 18.41
CA THR A 301 1.72 -12.47 17.64
C THR A 301 1.20 -11.99 16.28
N ARG A 302 1.66 -12.63 15.20
CA ARG A 302 1.07 -12.49 13.85
C ARG A 302 -0.12 -13.45 13.76
N ASP A 303 -1.30 -12.89 14.02
CA ASP A 303 -2.54 -13.62 14.26
C ASP A 303 -3.15 -14.16 12.95
N VAL A 304 -4.24 -14.94 13.03
CA VAL A 304 -4.82 -15.66 11.87
C VAL A 304 -5.05 -14.77 10.64
N GLY A 305 -5.43 -13.50 10.83
CA GLY A 305 -5.66 -12.56 9.73
C GLY A 305 -4.43 -12.22 8.91
N TYR A 306 -3.23 -12.19 9.50
CA TYR A 306 -1.97 -11.99 8.76
C TYR A 306 -1.78 -13.07 7.70
N TRP A 307 -1.97 -14.33 8.09
CA TRP A 307 -1.83 -15.49 7.21
C TRP A 307 -2.95 -15.59 6.17
N VAL A 308 -4.17 -15.20 6.53
CA VAL A 308 -5.31 -15.11 5.60
C VAL A 308 -5.08 -14.00 4.56
N LEU A 309 -4.57 -12.83 4.95
CA LEU A 309 -4.21 -11.76 4.02
C LEU A 309 -3.11 -12.21 3.06
N LEU A 310 -2.04 -12.83 3.57
CA LEU A 310 -0.96 -13.39 2.74
C LEU A 310 -1.50 -14.42 1.73
N ALA A 311 -2.38 -15.33 2.16
CA ALA A 311 -3.04 -16.29 1.28
C ALA A 311 -3.92 -15.60 0.22
N ALA A 312 -4.65 -14.54 0.59
CA ALA A 312 -5.44 -13.75 -0.35
C ALA A 312 -4.58 -13.06 -1.42
N GLY A 313 -3.39 -12.56 -1.05
CA GLY A 313 -2.43 -11.99 -1.99
C GLY A 313 -1.91 -13.04 -2.99
N VAL A 314 -1.54 -14.22 -2.51
CA VAL A 314 -1.14 -15.36 -3.37
C VAL A 314 -2.27 -15.76 -4.32
N LEU A 315 -3.52 -15.86 -3.82
CA LEU A 315 -4.70 -16.18 -4.65
C LEU A 315 -5.04 -15.08 -5.66
N GLY A 316 -4.82 -13.81 -5.33
CA GLY A 316 -4.93 -12.68 -6.26
C GLY A 316 -3.92 -12.77 -7.41
N PHE A 317 -2.65 -13.04 -7.08
CA PHE A 317 -1.60 -13.25 -8.08
C PHE A 317 -1.87 -14.49 -8.95
N LEU A 318 -2.33 -15.59 -8.37
CA LEU A 318 -2.71 -16.79 -9.14
C LEU A 318 -3.94 -16.54 -10.04
N THR A 319 -4.90 -15.73 -9.60
CA THR A 319 -6.04 -15.30 -10.45
C THR A 319 -5.57 -14.57 -11.70
N PHE A 320 -4.57 -13.69 -11.55
CA PHE A 320 -3.88 -13.04 -12.67
C PHE A 320 -3.10 -14.04 -13.55
N ALA A 321 -2.29 -14.93 -12.95
CA ALA A 321 -1.49 -15.90 -13.70
C ALA A 321 -2.37 -16.83 -14.57
N VAL A 322 -3.54 -17.25 -14.06
CA VAL A 322 -4.52 -18.03 -14.83
C VAL A 322 -5.23 -17.17 -15.89
N SER A 323 -5.44 -15.87 -15.65
CA SER A 323 -6.13 -15.01 -16.62
C SER A 323 -5.30 -14.72 -17.88
N LEU A 324 -3.96 -14.80 -17.81
CA LEU A 324 -3.05 -14.70 -18.96
C LEU A 324 -3.38 -15.67 -20.10
N ALA A 325 -3.91 -16.86 -19.77
CA ALA A 325 -4.41 -17.83 -20.76
C ALA A 325 -5.58 -17.29 -21.63
N SER A 326 -6.10 -16.10 -21.33
CA SER A 326 -7.11 -15.37 -22.11
C SER A 326 -6.52 -14.28 -23.02
N ALA A 327 -5.35 -13.73 -22.68
CA ALA A 327 -4.74 -12.60 -23.39
C ALA A 327 -4.45 -12.90 -24.88
N GLY A 328 -3.99 -14.12 -25.16
CA GLY A 328 -3.67 -14.58 -26.52
C GLY A 328 -4.89 -14.79 -27.43
N ARG A 329 -6.11 -14.91 -26.87
CA ARG A 329 -7.30 -15.34 -27.63
C ARG A 329 -8.06 -14.22 -28.35
N ASP A 330 -7.81 -12.94 -28.05
CA ASP A 330 -8.48 -11.82 -28.76
C ASP A 330 -7.70 -11.39 -30.01
N ARG A 331 -8.27 -11.63 -31.20
CA ARG A 331 -7.65 -11.38 -32.53
C ARG A 331 -8.01 -10.01 -33.15
N ARG A 332 -8.59 -9.09 -32.37
CA ARG A 332 -9.08 -7.80 -32.88
C ARG A 332 -7.94 -6.79 -33.10
N ARG A 333 -8.20 -5.76 -33.93
CA ARG A 333 -7.31 -4.60 -34.08
C ARG A 333 -7.11 -3.90 -32.73
N GLY A 334 -5.95 -3.28 -32.56
CA GLY A 334 -5.62 -2.60 -31.32
C GLY A 334 -6.33 -1.25 -31.14
N LEU A 335 -6.31 -0.80 -29.90
CA LEU A 335 -6.35 0.62 -29.52
C LEU A 335 -5.37 1.47 -30.36
N ASN A 336 -5.60 2.79 -30.44
CA ASN A 336 -4.64 3.71 -31.05
C ASN A 336 -3.30 3.67 -30.29
N PRO A 337 -2.14 3.45 -30.96
CA PRO A 337 -0.83 3.43 -30.32
C PRO A 337 -0.53 4.63 -29.42
N TRP A 338 -1.03 5.82 -29.74
CA TRP A 338 -0.87 7.02 -28.91
C TRP A 338 -1.60 6.95 -27.57
N ILE A 339 -2.79 6.34 -27.53
CA ILE A 339 -3.53 6.16 -26.27
C ILE A 339 -2.82 5.08 -25.42
N ALA A 340 -2.28 4.04 -26.07
CA ALA A 340 -1.51 3.00 -25.40
C ALA A 340 -0.18 3.51 -24.83
N SER A 341 0.59 4.31 -25.57
CA SER A 341 1.86 4.86 -25.09
C SER A 341 1.65 5.90 -23.98
N LEU A 342 0.70 6.83 -24.15
CA LEU A 342 0.38 7.81 -23.11
C LEU A 342 -0.18 7.15 -21.85
N GLY A 343 -1.05 6.14 -21.97
CA GLY A 343 -1.60 5.42 -20.82
C GLY A 343 -0.54 4.63 -20.04
N ALA A 344 0.42 4.03 -20.75
CA ALA A 344 1.58 3.40 -20.13
C ALA A 344 2.49 4.42 -19.42
N VAL A 345 2.76 5.58 -20.03
CA VAL A 345 3.52 6.66 -19.39
C VAL A 345 2.81 7.20 -18.15
N ALA A 346 1.48 7.40 -18.20
CA ALA A 346 0.69 7.82 -17.04
C ALA A 346 0.76 6.79 -15.89
N ALA A 347 0.77 5.49 -16.20
CA ALA A 347 0.96 4.44 -15.20
C ALA A 347 2.34 4.48 -14.54
N VAL A 348 3.41 4.76 -15.31
CA VAL A 348 4.76 4.96 -14.75
C VAL A 348 4.79 6.19 -13.84
N ILE A 349 4.20 7.32 -14.26
CA ILE A 349 4.14 8.55 -13.45
C ILE A 349 3.35 8.31 -12.15
N ALA A 350 2.20 7.61 -12.23
CA ALA A 350 1.37 7.28 -11.07
C ALA A 350 2.09 6.37 -10.05
N ALA A 351 2.95 5.46 -10.52
CA ALA A 351 3.70 4.53 -9.66
C ALA A 351 5.05 5.10 -9.17
N ALA A 352 5.67 6.01 -9.92
CA ALA A 352 6.92 6.66 -9.55
C ALA A 352 6.71 7.89 -8.66
N GLY A 353 5.58 8.59 -8.79
CA GLY A 353 5.25 9.78 -7.99
C GLY A 353 5.43 9.60 -6.47
N PRO A 354 4.97 8.50 -5.85
CA PRO A 354 5.15 8.25 -4.42
C PRO A 354 6.61 7.98 -3.99
N LEU A 355 7.54 7.77 -4.92
CA LEU A 355 8.97 7.55 -4.66
C LEU A 355 9.79 8.84 -4.76
N ILE A 356 9.20 9.94 -5.24
CA ILE A 356 9.88 11.23 -5.34
C ILE A 356 9.92 11.85 -3.93
N PRO A 357 11.10 12.24 -3.41
CA PRO A 357 11.21 12.76 -2.05
C PRO A 357 10.49 14.10 -1.84
N GLN A 358 9.93 14.29 -0.64
CA GLN A 358 9.23 15.49 -0.23
C GLN A 358 9.73 16.01 1.13
N GLY A 359 9.74 17.33 1.31
CA GLY A 359 10.12 17.99 2.55
C GLY A 359 11.57 17.72 2.93
N THR A 360 11.78 17.10 4.11
CA THR A 360 13.10 16.75 4.65
C THR A 360 13.63 15.39 4.19
N ALA A 361 12.84 14.62 3.45
CA ALA A 361 13.20 13.27 3.06
C ALA A 361 14.18 13.22 1.88
N THR A 362 14.97 12.15 1.80
CA THR A 362 15.90 11.87 0.70
C THR A 362 15.35 10.81 -0.24
N LEU A 363 16.04 10.60 -1.37
CA LEU A 363 15.73 9.46 -2.24
C LEU A 363 16.10 8.12 -1.57
N ASP A 364 17.17 8.09 -0.77
CA ASP A 364 17.69 6.86 -0.15
C ASP A 364 16.76 6.29 0.94
N ASP A 365 16.01 7.16 1.62
CA ASP A 365 14.98 6.75 2.60
C ASP A 365 13.91 5.83 1.98
N ASN A 366 13.72 5.86 0.65
CA ASN A 366 12.83 4.93 -0.07
C ASN A 366 13.29 3.46 -0.01
N TRP A 367 14.58 3.23 0.19
CA TRP A 367 15.25 1.94 0.01
C TRP A 367 15.92 1.45 1.30
N SER A 368 16.45 2.37 2.10
CA SER A 368 17.14 2.09 3.36
C SER A 368 16.71 3.06 4.48
N PRO A 369 15.58 2.81 5.19
CA PRO A 369 15.07 3.71 6.22
C PRO A 369 15.97 3.91 7.45
N GLY A 370 17.00 3.06 7.63
CA GLY A 370 17.87 3.05 8.81
C GLY A 370 18.78 4.28 8.98
N SER A 371 18.97 5.10 7.93
CA SER A 371 19.73 6.35 8.03
C SER A 371 18.90 7.56 8.45
N GLY A 372 17.57 7.53 8.25
CA GLY A 372 16.68 8.70 8.39
C GLY A 372 16.16 8.98 9.81
N GLY A 373 16.51 8.14 10.79
CA GLY A 373 16.06 8.26 12.19
C GLY A 373 14.58 7.95 12.42
N LEU A 374 13.90 7.36 11.43
CA LEU A 374 12.47 6.99 11.49
C LEU A 374 12.22 5.48 11.30
N GLY A 375 13.29 4.68 11.37
CA GLY A 375 13.31 3.21 11.50
C GLY A 375 12.08 2.48 10.96
N LEU A 376 11.88 2.50 9.64
CA LEU A 376 10.77 1.77 9.02
C LEU A 376 11.18 0.36 8.62
N PRO A 377 10.30 -0.65 8.77
CA PRO A 377 10.67 -2.04 8.53
C PRO A 377 11.11 -2.29 7.09
N THR A 378 12.10 -3.17 6.89
CA THR A 378 12.45 -3.66 5.54
C THR A 378 11.22 -4.24 4.82
N TRP A 379 10.34 -4.93 5.57
CA TRP A 379 9.07 -5.45 5.04
C TRP A 379 8.07 -4.35 4.64
N PHE A 380 8.08 -3.19 5.30
CA PHE A 380 7.29 -2.03 4.87
C PHE A 380 7.75 -1.54 3.50
N VAL A 381 9.07 -1.40 3.31
CA VAL A 381 9.67 -1.00 2.02
C VAL A 381 9.34 -2.02 0.91
N VAL A 382 9.50 -3.32 1.18
CA VAL A 382 9.14 -4.38 0.24
C VAL A 382 7.64 -4.32 -0.13
N GLY A 383 6.75 -4.16 0.86
CA GLY A 383 5.31 -4.06 0.64
C GLY A 383 4.90 -2.89 -0.26
N ARG A 384 5.46 -1.71 0.01
CA ARG A 384 5.35 -0.48 -0.79
C ARG A 384 5.82 -0.69 -2.23
N LEU A 385 7.01 -1.24 -2.41
CA LEU A 385 7.59 -1.46 -3.75
C LEU A 385 6.83 -2.51 -4.55
N VAL A 386 6.28 -3.56 -3.91
CA VAL A 386 5.39 -4.53 -4.57
C VAL A 386 4.09 -3.85 -5.01
N GLN A 387 3.46 -3.01 -4.19
CA GLN A 387 2.25 -2.29 -4.59
C GLN A 387 2.49 -1.38 -5.80
N LEU A 388 3.52 -0.54 -5.75
CA LEU A 388 3.84 0.41 -6.82
C LEU A 388 4.32 -0.32 -8.10
N GLY A 389 5.10 -1.39 -7.95
CA GLY A 389 5.52 -2.24 -9.07
C GLY A 389 4.34 -2.94 -9.75
N LEU A 390 3.33 -3.38 -9.00
CA LEU A 390 2.11 -3.97 -9.57
C LEU A 390 1.18 -2.93 -10.21
N LEU A 391 1.13 -1.70 -9.69
CA LEU A 391 0.45 -0.57 -10.37
C LEU A 391 1.13 -0.24 -11.71
N ALA A 392 2.46 -0.09 -11.70
CA ALA A 392 3.24 0.15 -12.92
C ALA A 392 3.04 -0.98 -13.92
N TYR A 393 3.15 -2.24 -13.48
CA TYR A 393 2.99 -3.41 -14.34
C TYR A 393 1.58 -3.48 -14.95
N THR A 394 0.52 -3.38 -14.13
CA THR A 394 -0.86 -3.52 -14.61
C THR A 394 -1.25 -2.41 -15.58
N GLY A 395 -0.83 -1.16 -15.31
CA GLY A 395 -1.04 -0.05 -16.23
C GLY A 395 -0.21 -0.18 -17.51
N VAL A 396 1.12 -0.30 -17.41
CA VAL A 396 2.01 -0.39 -18.59
C VAL A 396 1.66 -1.59 -19.47
N ILE A 397 1.59 -2.80 -18.91
CA ILE A 397 1.27 -4.00 -19.68
C ILE A 397 -0.20 -4.00 -20.12
N GLY A 398 -1.11 -3.44 -19.33
CA GLY A 398 -2.52 -3.31 -19.73
C GLY A 398 -2.71 -2.43 -20.96
N PHE A 399 -2.15 -1.22 -20.96
CA PHE A 399 -2.20 -0.33 -22.12
C PHE A 399 -1.38 -0.86 -23.31
N LEU A 400 -0.16 -1.35 -23.09
CA LEU A 400 0.70 -1.88 -24.17
C LEU A 400 0.25 -3.25 -24.73
N LEU A 401 -0.64 -3.98 -24.06
CA LEU A 401 -1.31 -5.13 -24.67
C LEU A 401 -2.37 -4.74 -25.72
N VAL A 402 -2.70 -3.44 -25.84
CA VAL A 402 -3.51 -2.80 -26.91
C VAL A 402 -4.91 -3.41 -27.17
N ARG A 403 -5.37 -4.33 -26.31
CA ARG A 403 -6.53 -5.22 -26.50
C ARG A 403 -7.54 -5.06 -25.36
N ARG A 404 -8.76 -5.58 -25.55
CA ARG A 404 -9.82 -5.58 -24.52
C ARG A 404 -9.39 -6.25 -23.20
N TYR A 405 -8.58 -7.31 -23.27
CA TYR A 405 -7.96 -7.93 -22.09
C TYR A 405 -7.02 -6.96 -21.36
N GLY A 406 -6.14 -6.26 -22.10
CA GLY A 406 -5.18 -5.32 -21.52
C GLY A 406 -5.86 -4.10 -20.89
N LEU A 407 -6.89 -3.57 -21.54
CA LEU A 407 -7.74 -2.51 -20.98
C LEU A 407 -8.37 -2.95 -19.65
N GLY A 408 -8.91 -4.17 -19.58
CA GLY A 408 -9.41 -4.75 -18.33
C GLY A 408 -8.32 -4.88 -17.26
N LEU A 409 -7.12 -5.34 -17.63
CA LEU A 409 -5.97 -5.47 -16.72
C LEU A 409 -5.57 -4.12 -16.10
N ALA A 410 -5.50 -3.06 -16.91
CA ALA A 410 -5.21 -1.70 -16.44
C ALA A 410 -6.32 -1.17 -15.51
N ILE A 411 -7.59 -1.28 -15.90
CA ILE A 411 -8.74 -0.85 -15.08
C ILE A 411 -8.70 -1.55 -13.72
N GLY A 412 -8.57 -2.89 -13.70
CA GLY A 412 -8.57 -3.66 -12.46
C GLY A 412 -7.39 -3.30 -11.57
N GLY A 413 -6.19 -3.22 -12.15
CA GLY A 413 -4.95 -2.98 -11.42
C GLY A 413 -4.85 -1.60 -10.77
N MET A 414 -5.33 -0.55 -11.44
CA MET A 414 -5.26 0.81 -10.90
C MET A 414 -6.24 1.09 -9.75
N THR A 415 -7.27 0.25 -9.55
CA THR A 415 -8.41 0.60 -8.69
C THR A 415 -8.07 0.85 -7.23
N VAL A 416 -7.21 0.03 -6.62
CA VAL A 416 -6.72 0.26 -5.25
C VAL A 416 -5.99 1.59 -5.14
N SER A 417 -5.08 1.89 -6.07
CA SER A 417 -4.31 3.13 -6.05
C SER A 417 -5.16 4.37 -6.31
N VAL A 418 -6.17 4.28 -7.19
CA VAL A 418 -7.14 5.36 -7.41
C VAL A 418 -7.99 5.58 -6.16
N TRP A 419 -8.44 4.53 -5.46
CA TRP A 419 -9.18 4.68 -4.22
C TRP A 419 -8.32 5.27 -3.09
N LEU A 420 -7.12 4.73 -2.85
CA LEU A 420 -6.21 5.23 -1.80
C LEU A 420 -5.88 6.71 -2.03
N ALA A 421 -5.60 7.11 -3.28
CA ALA A 421 -5.41 8.52 -3.62
C ALA A 421 -6.64 9.38 -3.34
N LEU A 422 -7.81 8.97 -3.85
CA LEU A 422 -9.06 9.72 -3.69
C LEU A 422 -9.46 9.87 -2.22
N SER A 423 -9.32 8.80 -1.44
CA SER A 423 -9.69 8.80 -0.02
C SER A 423 -8.73 9.60 0.86
N THR A 424 -7.43 9.63 0.56
CA THR A 424 -6.49 10.55 1.23
C THR A 424 -6.74 12.00 0.81
N LEU A 425 -6.97 12.29 -0.48
CA LEU A 425 -7.30 13.65 -0.95
C LEU A 425 -8.62 14.21 -0.39
N LEU A 426 -9.56 13.33 -0.02
CA LEU A 426 -10.84 13.70 0.60
C LEU A 426 -10.82 13.60 2.13
N GLY A 427 -9.69 13.24 2.76
CA GLY A 427 -9.58 13.10 4.22
C GLY A 427 -10.52 12.05 4.82
N LEU A 428 -10.71 10.90 4.15
CA LEU A 428 -11.68 9.88 4.57
C LEU A 428 -11.16 9.04 5.75
N GLY A 429 -11.51 9.48 6.95
CA GLY A 429 -11.13 8.87 8.23
C GLY A 429 -9.84 9.46 8.79
N ASP A 430 -9.49 9.02 10.00
CA ASP A 430 -8.47 9.65 10.82
C ASP A 430 -7.02 9.44 10.33
N ALA A 431 -6.75 8.33 9.65
CA ALA A 431 -5.42 7.94 9.17
C ALA A 431 -5.49 7.34 7.75
N PRO A 432 -5.76 8.14 6.70
CA PRO A 432 -5.90 7.66 5.33
C PRO A 432 -4.53 7.46 4.66
N VAL A 433 -4.27 6.25 4.19
CA VAL A 433 -3.00 5.86 3.55
C VAL A 433 -3.04 6.11 2.03
N GLY A 434 -2.08 6.89 1.52
CA GLY A 434 -1.91 7.10 0.07
C GLY A 434 -1.30 5.89 -0.68
N PRO A 435 -1.31 5.89 -2.02
CA PRO A 435 -0.70 4.82 -2.82
C PRO A 435 0.80 4.73 -2.57
N GLY A 436 1.29 3.57 -2.16
CA GLY A 436 2.68 3.39 -1.72
C GLY A 436 3.03 4.09 -0.41
N PHE A 437 2.07 4.62 0.35
CA PHE A 437 2.27 5.52 1.49
C PHE A 437 3.06 6.81 1.12
N ALA A 438 3.18 7.76 2.06
CA ALA A 438 4.06 8.93 1.91
C ALA A 438 5.55 8.55 1.85
N ASN A 439 6.45 9.51 1.61
CA ASN A 439 7.88 9.20 1.58
C ASN A 439 8.44 8.96 3.00
N PRO A 440 9.16 7.85 3.24
CA PRO A 440 9.96 7.68 4.45
C PRO A 440 10.88 8.89 4.71
N GLY A 441 11.17 9.21 5.97
CA GLY A 441 12.02 10.34 6.35
C GLY A 441 11.34 11.72 6.34
N GLN A 442 10.12 11.86 5.81
CA GLN A 442 9.40 13.14 5.83
C GLN A 442 8.91 13.47 7.25
N ARG A 443 9.58 14.41 7.91
CA ARG A 443 9.27 14.82 9.29
C ARG A 443 8.09 15.80 9.35
N GLY A 444 6.87 15.28 9.20
CA GLY A 444 5.61 16.04 9.24
C GLY A 444 4.40 15.17 9.62
N SER A 445 3.30 15.82 10.00
CA SER A 445 2.06 15.17 10.47
C SER A 445 1.01 14.94 9.38
N GLU A 446 1.31 15.25 8.12
CA GLU A 446 0.37 15.24 7.01
C GLU A 446 0.85 14.29 5.91
N ILE A 447 0.06 13.25 5.65
CA ILE A 447 0.26 12.31 4.54
C ILE A 447 -0.27 12.99 3.27
N GLU A 448 0.47 14.00 2.79
CA GLU A 448 0.13 14.69 1.55
C GLU A 448 0.39 13.77 0.35
N LEU A 449 -0.52 13.76 -0.63
CA LEU A 449 -0.25 13.08 -1.90
C LEU A 449 0.65 13.96 -2.78
N HIS A 450 1.82 13.46 -3.16
CA HIS A 450 2.68 14.18 -4.08
C HIS A 450 1.93 14.50 -5.39
N ALA A 451 1.95 15.78 -5.79
CA ALA A 451 1.34 16.28 -7.03
C ALA A 451 1.65 15.42 -8.29
N VAL A 452 2.84 14.81 -8.39
CA VAL A 452 3.19 13.91 -9.50
C VAL A 452 2.32 12.65 -9.51
N THR A 453 2.07 12.05 -8.34
CA THR A 453 1.13 10.93 -8.16
C THR A 453 -0.29 11.31 -8.56
N ILE A 454 -0.75 12.51 -8.16
CA ILE A 454 -2.08 13.03 -8.49
C ILE A 454 -2.23 13.21 -10.00
N VAL A 455 -1.29 13.90 -10.65
CA VAL A 455 -1.28 14.11 -12.11
C VAL A 455 -1.19 12.77 -12.86
N GLY A 456 -0.34 11.85 -12.40
CA GLY A 456 -0.20 10.50 -12.96
C GLY A 456 -1.52 9.72 -12.91
N LEU A 457 -2.19 9.69 -11.76
CA LEU A 457 -3.46 8.97 -11.59
C LEU A 457 -4.62 9.63 -12.35
N ILE A 458 -4.71 10.96 -12.39
CA ILE A 458 -5.71 11.68 -13.19
C ILE A 458 -5.50 11.39 -14.68
N ALA A 459 -4.26 11.46 -15.16
CA ALA A 459 -3.93 11.11 -16.54
C ALA A 459 -4.25 9.64 -16.85
N LEU A 460 -3.92 8.71 -15.94
CA LEU A 460 -4.18 7.28 -16.08
C LEU A 460 -5.69 6.98 -16.17
N VAL A 461 -6.50 7.57 -15.29
CA VAL A 461 -7.96 7.44 -15.33
C VAL A 461 -8.54 8.08 -16.59
N GLY A 462 -8.12 9.30 -16.95
CA GLY A 462 -8.58 9.99 -18.16
C GLY A 462 -8.27 9.21 -19.44
N LEU A 463 -7.05 8.72 -19.58
CA LEU A 463 -6.63 7.89 -20.72
C LEU A 463 -7.32 6.53 -20.73
N THR A 464 -7.66 5.97 -19.56
CA THR A 464 -8.50 4.76 -19.46
C THR A 464 -9.91 5.01 -19.98
N VAL A 465 -10.55 6.14 -19.62
CA VAL A 465 -11.87 6.52 -20.13
C VAL A 465 -11.83 6.73 -21.65
N VAL A 466 -10.84 7.46 -22.16
CA VAL A 466 -10.64 7.65 -23.61
C VAL A 466 -10.42 6.31 -24.33
N ALA A 467 -9.67 5.38 -23.74
CA ALA A 467 -9.46 4.05 -24.27
C ALA A 467 -10.74 3.18 -24.31
N VAL A 468 -11.58 3.24 -23.25
CA VAL A 468 -12.89 2.59 -23.21
C VAL A 468 -13.80 3.13 -24.32
N ILE A 469 -13.89 4.46 -24.46
CA ILE A 469 -14.71 5.11 -25.49
C ILE A 469 -14.24 4.72 -26.89
N ALA A 470 -12.93 4.77 -27.17
CA ALA A 470 -12.36 4.36 -28.45
C ALA A 470 -12.63 2.88 -28.77
N ALA A 471 -12.51 1.99 -27.79
CA ALA A 471 -12.79 0.56 -27.95
C ALA A 471 -14.28 0.24 -28.17
N TYR A 472 -15.18 1.11 -27.70
CA TYR A 472 -16.63 1.03 -27.91
C TYR A 472 -17.04 1.57 -29.28
N ASP A 473 -16.53 2.74 -29.70
CA ASP A 473 -16.76 3.29 -31.05
C ASP A 473 -16.24 2.34 -32.14
N GLN A 474 -15.03 1.79 -31.98
CA GLN A 474 -14.53 0.72 -32.86
C GLN A 474 -15.49 -0.48 -32.93
N ALA A 475 -16.13 -0.87 -31.83
CA ALA A 475 -17.12 -1.95 -31.82
C ALA A 475 -18.41 -1.57 -32.56
N ALA A 476 -18.94 -0.36 -32.32
CA ALA A 476 -20.15 0.14 -32.95
C ALA A 476 -20.02 0.28 -34.47
N ARG A 477 -18.81 0.61 -34.96
CA ARG A 477 -18.49 0.69 -36.40
C ARG A 477 -18.38 -0.68 -37.10
N GLU A 478 -18.13 -1.77 -36.37
CA GLU A 478 -18.13 -3.13 -36.93
C GLU A 478 -19.52 -3.74 -37.07
N TYR A 479 -20.56 -3.14 -36.45
CA TYR A 479 -21.95 -3.57 -36.53
C TYR A 479 -22.78 -2.79 -37.57
N ARG A 480 -22.13 -2.00 -38.43
CA ARG A 480 -22.74 -1.20 -39.50
C ARG A 480 -22.14 -1.58 -40.86
#